data_AF-A0A920NS70-F1
#
_entry.id   AF-A0A920NS70-F1
#
_cell.length_a   1.000
_cell.length_b   1.000
_cell.length_c   1.000
_cell.angle_alpha   90.00
_cell.angle_beta   90.00
_cell.angle_gamma   90.00
#
_symmetry.space_group_name_H-M   'P 1'
#
loop_
_entity.id
_entity.type
_entity.pdbx_description
1 polymer ?
#
loop_
_entity_poly.entity_id
_entity_poly.type
_entity_poly.pdbx_seq_one_letter_code
_entity_poly.pdbx_strand_id
1 'polypeptide(L)'
;MIRRSKRNARKAQGIHSNANLFRHHHYIDYGSDWVFVGLTEIDETLLTIELQKATMDELNNGIKELQNDIVLLERVDRITETARKNLGMVFASPETIYVYIEPGDLALNK
;
A
#
# COMPACT_ATOMS: atom_id res chain seq x y z
N MET A 1 -67.80 -15.61 -41.42
CA MET A 1 -66.31 -15.64 -41.42
C MET A 1 -65.66 -14.50 -40.62
N ILE A 2 -66.09 -13.25 -40.80
CA ILE A 2 -65.48 -12.02 -40.22
C ILE A 2 -65.34 -12.04 -38.68
N ARG A 3 -66.37 -12.51 -37.95
CA ARG A 3 -66.33 -12.60 -36.46
C ARG A 3 -65.30 -13.59 -35.93
N ARG A 4 -64.88 -14.58 -36.73
CA ARG A 4 -63.85 -15.58 -36.35
C ARG A 4 -62.45 -14.99 -36.56
N SER A 5 -62.23 -14.28 -37.66
CA SER A 5 -61.00 -13.53 -37.94
C SER A 5 -60.70 -12.47 -36.87
N LYS A 6 -61.70 -11.65 -36.48
CA LYS A 6 -61.53 -10.62 -35.43
C LYS A 6 -61.19 -11.20 -34.05
N ARG A 7 -61.70 -12.39 -33.71
CA ARG A 7 -61.34 -13.10 -32.47
C ARG A 7 -59.91 -13.64 -32.52
N ASN A 8 -59.48 -14.19 -33.66
CA ASN A 8 -58.12 -14.68 -33.85
C ASN A 8 -57.09 -13.55 -33.79
N ALA A 9 -57.40 -12.38 -34.38
CA ALA A 9 -56.55 -11.20 -34.31
C ALA A 9 -56.38 -10.69 -32.87
N ARG A 10 -57.45 -10.66 -32.06
CA ARG A 10 -57.39 -10.30 -30.64
C ARG A 10 -56.58 -11.32 -29.82
N LYS A 11 -56.71 -12.62 -30.11
CA LYS A 11 -55.92 -13.67 -29.46
C LYS A 11 -54.43 -13.53 -29.80
N ALA A 12 -54.10 -13.26 -31.07
CA ALA A 12 -52.73 -13.01 -31.51
C ALA A 12 -52.14 -11.76 -30.83
N GLN A 13 -52.91 -10.65 -30.76
CA GLN A 13 -52.50 -9.45 -30.04
C GLN A 13 -52.21 -9.72 -28.55
N GLY A 14 -53.05 -10.50 -27.87
CA GLY A 14 -52.80 -10.91 -26.48
C GLY A 14 -51.53 -11.76 -26.30
N ILE A 15 -51.25 -12.66 -27.24
CA ILE A 15 -50.02 -13.48 -27.22
C ILE A 15 -48.78 -12.59 -27.41
N HIS A 16 -48.83 -11.63 -28.35
CA HIS A 16 -47.73 -10.68 -28.56
C HIS A 16 -47.50 -9.79 -27.33
N SER A 17 -48.57 -9.25 -26.73
CA SER A 17 -48.46 -8.45 -25.51
C SER A 17 -47.84 -9.23 -24.35
N ASN A 18 -48.27 -10.48 -24.13
CA ASN A 18 -47.70 -11.34 -23.10
C ASN A 18 -46.23 -11.67 -23.39
N ALA A 19 -45.88 -12.00 -24.63
CA ALA A 19 -44.49 -12.27 -25.02
C ALA A 19 -43.57 -11.07 -24.77
N ASN A 20 -44.06 -9.85 -25.00
CA ASN A 20 -43.31 -8.63 -24.67
C ASN A 20 -43.16 -8.45 -23.16
N LEU A 21 -44.19 -8.74 -22.36
CA LEU A 21 -44.11 -8.67 -20.90
C LEU A 21 -43.07 -9.65 -20.35
N PHE A 22 -43.09 -10.90 -20.82
CA PHE A 22 -42.10 -11.92 -20.42
C PHE A 22 -40.67 -11.51 -20.80
N ARG A 23 -40.50 -10.94 -21.99
CA ARG A 23 -39.19 -10.46 -22.44
C ARG A 23 -38.68 -9.33 -21.54
N HIS A 24 -39.52 -8.36 -21.19
CA HIS A 24 -39.13 -7.28 -20.28
C HIS A 24 -38.78 -7.81 -18.89
N HIS A 25 -39.54 -8.77 -18.38
CA HIS A 25 -39.26 -9.34 -17.06
C HIS A 25 -37.89 -10.04 -17.04
N HIS A 26 -37.58 -10.85 -18.07
CA HIS A 26 -36.25 -11.45 -18.20
C HIS A 26 -35.14 -10.40 -18.28
N TYR A 27 -35.31 -9.32 -19.06
CA TYR A 27 -34.30 -8.27 -19.13
C TYR A 27 -34.03 -7.59 -17.79
N ILE A 28 -35.08 -7.37 -16.98
CA ILE A 28 -34.94 -6.79 -15.64
C ILE A 28 -34.21 -7.76 -14.71
N ASP A 29 -34.60 -9.03 -14.72
CA ASP A 29 -34.04 -10.08 -13.85
C ASP A 29 -32.54 -10.29 -14.11
N TYR A 30 -32.17 -10.44 -15.38
CA TYR A 30 -30.75 -10.48 -15.76
C TYR A 30 -30.05 -9.19 -15.38
N GLY A 31 -30.65 -8.03 -15.65
CA GLY A 31 -30.07 -6.73 -15.31
C GLY A 31 -29.81 -6.55 -13.81
N SER A 32 -30.71 -7.00 -12.95
CA SER A 32 -30.54 -6.93 -11.49
C SER A 32 -29.40 -7.81 -10.99
N ASP A 33 -29.24 -9.01 -11.55
CA ASP A 33 -28.17 -9.93 -11.16
C ASP A 33 -26.79 -9.36 -11.51
N TRP A 34 -26.62 -8.77 -12.70
CA TRP A 34 -25.35 -8.14 -13.09
C TRP A 34 -24.98 -6.95 -12.20
N VAL A 35 -25.98 -6.13 -11.84
CA VAL A 35 -25.76 -4.99 -10.93
C VAL A 35 -25.39 -5.47 -9.54
N PHE A 36 -26.07 -6.50 -9.03
CA PHE A 36 -25.80 -7.05 -7.71
C PHE A 36 -24.36 -7.60 -7.60
N VAL A 37 -23.94 -8.42 -8.58
CA VAL A 37 -22.57 -8.97 -8.62
C VAL A 37 -21.53 -7.86 -8.74
N GLY A 38 -21.77 -6.86 -9.60
CA GLY A 38 -20.86 -5.73 -9.74
C GLY A 38 -20.68 -4.90 -8.46
N LEU A 39 -21.75 -4.69 -7.68
CA LEU A 39 -21.67 -3.98 -6.40
C LEU A 39 -20.87 -4.78 -5.37
N THR A 40 -21.07 -6.11 -5.29
CA THR A 40 -20.29 -6.95 -4.36
C THR A 40 -18.80 -6.98 -4.68
N GLU A 41 -18.43 -7.04 -5.96
CA GLU A 41 -17.03 -7.00 -6.37
C GLU A 41 -16.38 -5.65 -6.03
N ILE A 42 -17.10 -4.54 -6.26
CA ILE A 42 -16.60 -3.20 -5.90
C ILE A 42 -16.37 -3.10 -4.38
N ASP A 43 -17.30 -3.57 -3.56
CA ASP A 43 -17.16 -3.54 -2.10
C ASP A 43 -15.93 -4.33 -1.60
N GLU A 44 -15.68 -5.52 -2.16
CA GLU A 44 -14.51 -6.34 -1.82
C GLU A 44 -13.19 -5.67 -2.24
N THR A 45 -13.16 -5.04 -3.41
CA THR A 45 -11.97 -4.31 -3.87
C THR A 45 -11.69 -3.09 -3.01
N LEU A 46 -12.72 -2.34 -2.60
CA LEU A 46 -12.58 -1.19 -1.71
C LEU A 46 -12.01 -1.62 -0.35
N LEU A 47 -12.54 -2.69 0.23
CA LEU A 47 -12.02 -3.25 1.48
C LEU A 47 -10.55 -3.68 1.35
N THR A 48 -10.17 -4.28 0.22
CA THR A 48 -8.77 -4.65 -0.03
C THR A 48 -7.86 -3.43 -0.13
N ILE A 49 -8.32 -2.35 -0.79
CA ILE A 49 -7.58 -1.09 -0.89
C ILE A 49 -7.41 -0.45 0.49
N GLU A 50 -8.45 -0.43 1.30
CA GLU A 50 -8.39 0.09 2.67
C GLU A 50 -7.41 -0.69 3.54
N LEU A 51 -7.43 -2.02 3.45
CA LEU A 51 -6.46 -2.88 4.12
C LEU A 51 -5.03 -2.59 3.67
N GLN A 52 -4.79 -2.51 2.35
CA GLN A 52 -3.47 -2.18 1.80
C GLN A 52 -2.97 -0.81 2.27
N LYS A 53 -3.87 0.18 2.33
CA LYS A 53 -3.55 1.51 2.82
C LYS A 53 -3.18 1.48 4.31
N ALA A 54 -3.96 0.78 5.14
CA ALA A 54 -3.65 0.62 6.56
C ALA A 54 -2.31 -0.09 6.77
N THR A 55 -2.02 -1.15 6.02
CA THR A 55 -0.73 -1.84 6.06
C THR A 55 0.42 -0.92 5.63
N MET A 56 0.22 -0.11 4.58
CA MET A 56 1.23 0.87 4.14
C MET A 56 1.52 1.91 5.24
N ASP A 57 0.49 2.41 5.91
CA ASP A 57 0.64 3.38 7.00
C ASP A 57 1.38 2.76 8.21
N GLU A 58 1.07 1.52 8.55
CA GLU A 58 1.77 0.77 9.61
C GLU A 58 3.25 0.53 9.27
N LEU A 59 3.55 0.11 8.04
CA LEU A 59 4.94 -0.04 7.57
C LEU A 59 5.70 1.29 7.61
N ASN A 60 5.07 2.38 7.20
CA ASN A 60 5.67 3.71 7.26
C ASN A 60 5.95 4.18 8.69
N ASN A 61 5.07 3.84 9.64
CA ASN A 61 5.31 4.11 11.05
C ASN A 61 6.48 3.28 11.58
N GLY A 62 6.56 2.00 11.25
CA GLY A 62 7.70 1.14 11.60
C GLY A 62 9.02 1.69 11.04
N ILE A 63 9.04 2.18 9.80
CA ILE A 63 10.22 2.84 9.22
C ILE A 63 10.63 4.07 10.04
N LYS A 64 9.67 4.92 10.43
CA LYS A 64 9.96 6.11 11.23
C LYS A 64 10.50 5.75 12.62
N GLU A 65 9.95 4.73 13.26
CA GLU A 65 10.44 4.24 14.55
C GLU A 65 11.88 3.74 14.43
N LEU A 66 12.17 2.90 13.45
CA LEU A 66 13.53 2.42 13.19
C LEU A 66 14.51 3.56 12.89
N GLN A 67 14.09 4.57 12.13
CA GLN A 67 14.90 5.77 11.88
C GLN A 67 15.19 6.55 13.17
N ASN A 68 14.20 6.70 14.04
CA ASN A 68 14.40 7.34 15.34
C ASN A 68 15.37 6.54 16.23
N ASP A 69 15.27 5.21 16.22
CA ASP A 69 16.20 4.34 16.96
C ASP A 69 17.62 4.47 16.43
N ILE A 70 17.81 4.49 15.11
CA ILE A 70 19.12 4.74 14.48
C ILE A 70 19.67 6.07 14.97
N VAL A 71 18.89 7.16 14.86
CA VAL A 71 19.32 8.49 15.32
C VAL A 71 19.70 8.48 16.79
N LEU A 72 18.93 7.79 17.65
CA LEU A 72 19.22 7.67 19.08
C LEU A 72 20.52 6.92 19.35
N LEU A 73 20.76 5.82 18.63
CA LEU A 73 21.95 4.97 18.75
C LEU A 73 23.21 5.63 18.16
N GLU A 74 23.07 6.45 17.13
CA GLU A 74 24.16 7.21 16.51
C GLU A 74 24.64 8.38 17.38
N ARG A 75 23.90 8.78 18.42
CA ARG A 75 24.33 9.88 19.28
C ARG A 75 25.64 9.53 20.00
N VAL A 76 26.61 10.44 19.88
CA VAL A 76 27.97 10.27 20.42
C VAL A 76 27.97 10.01 21.93
N ASP A 77 27.05 10.61 22.69
CA ASP A 77 26.94 10.37 24.13
C ASP A 77 26.54 8.91 24.44
N ARG A 78 25.61 8.33 23.68
CA ARG A 78 25.20 6.92 23.82
C ARG A 78 26.30 5.95 23.40
N ILE A 79 26.99 6.25 22.31
CA ILE A 79 28.16 5.47 21.86
C ILE A 79 29.24 5.48 22.94
N THR A 80 29.57 6.67 23.46
CA THR A 80 30.60 6.85 24.50
C THR A 80 30.21 6.15 25.81
N GLU A 81 28.95 6.27 26.24
CA GLU A 81 28.43 5.61 27.44
C GLU A 81 28.54 4.08 27.31
N THR A 82 28.12 3.54 26.16
CA THR A 82 28.19 2.11 25.86
C THR A 82 29.63 1.61 25.81
N ALA A 83 30.52 2.34 25.15
CA ALA A 83 31.95 2.01 25.08
C ALA A 83 32.59 1.97 26.47
N ARG A 84 32.26 2.93 27.34
CA ARG A 84 32.78 2.95 28.72
C ARG A 84 32.21 1.82 29.57
N LYS A 85 30.89 1.61 29.53
CA LYS A 85 30.20 0.67 30.41
C LYS A 85 30.40 -0.79 30.01
N ASN A 86 30.34 -1.09 28.72
CA ASN A 86 30.33 -2.47 28.23
C ASN A 86 31.69 -2.92 27.70
N LEU A 87 32.50 -2.00 27.17
CA LEU A 87 33.81 -2.33 26.59
C LEU A 87 34.97 -1.92 27.49
N GLY A 88 34.69 -1.31 28.66
CA GLY A 88 35.73 -0.83 29.58
C GLY A 88 36.63 0.25 28.97
N MET A 89 36.19 0.89 27.88
CA MET A 89 37.01 1.86 27.16
C MET A 89 37.14 3.15 27.97
N VAL A 90 38.30 3.78 27.88
CA VAL A 90 38.61 5.07 28.49
C VAL A 90 39.10 6.03 27.41
N PHE A 91 39.02 7.33 27.66
CA PHE A 91 39.59 8.29 26.73
C PHE A 91 41.10 8.06 26.61
N ALA A 92 41.58 7.99 25.37
CA ALA A 92 43.02 7.91 25.12
C ALA A 92 43.68 9.20 25.62
N SER A 93 44.75 9.06 26.40
CA SER A 93 45.63 10.17 26.67
C SER A 93 46.35 10.53 25.38
N PRO A 94 46.44 11.81 24.99
CA PRO A 94 47.31 12.19 23.88
C PRO A 94 48.76 11.85 24.24
N GLU A 95 49.37 10.99 23.43
CA GLU A 95 50.81 10.72 23.52
C GLU A 95 51.56 11.68 22.61
N THR A 96 52.62 12.29 23.13
CA THR A 96 53.50 13.16 22.34
C THR A 96 54.46 12.28 21.54
N ILE A 97 54.32 12.29 20.21
CA ILE A 97 55.25 11.60 19.31
C ILE A 97 56.39 12.57 18.96
N TYR A 98 57.62 12.22 19.36
CA TYR A 98 58.82 12.90 18.90
C TYR A 98 59.32 12.23 17.63
N VAL A 99 59.19 12.91 16.49
CA VAL A 99 59.79 12.48 15.24
C VAL A 99 61.14 13.19 15.13
N TYR A 100 62.22 12.43 15.24
CA TYR A 100 63.55 12.95 14.94
C TYR A 100 63.73 12.95 13.43
N ILE A 101 63.96 14.14 12.88
CA ILE A 101 64.22 14.31 11.44
C ILE A 101 65.67 14.77 11.32
N GLU A 102 66.45 14.09 10.48
CA GLU A 102 67.82 14.52 10.23
C GLU A 102 67.82 15.93 9.59
N PRO A 103 68.79 16.80 9.94
CA PRO A 103 68.83 18.17 9.42
C PRO A 103 68.82 18.29 7.88
N GLY A 104 69.19 17.21 7.17
CA GLY A 104 69.18 17.14 5.71
C GLY A 104 67.82 16.79 5.09
N ASP A 105 66.93 16.13 5.84
CA ASP A 105 65.63 15.65 5.34
C ASP A 105 64.52 16.73 5.41
N LEU A 106 64.75 17.81 6.17
CA LEU A 106 63.89 18.99 6.23
C LEU A 106 64.26 20.06 5.19
N ALA A 107 65.20 19.78 4.31
CA ALA A 107 65.45 20.62 3.15
C ALA A 107 64.20 20.57 2.25
N LEU A 108 63.30 21.53 2.47
CA LEU A 108 62.34 21.97 1.47
C LEU A 108 63.15 22.24 0.20
N ASN A 109 63.10 21.27 -0.73
CA ASN A 109 63.68 21.39 -2.07
C ASN A 109 63.20 22.73 -2.65
N LYS A 110 64.14 23.67 -2.77
CA LYS A 110 63.97 24.88 -3.56
C LYS A 110 64.33 24.59 -5.00
#